data_AF-A0A2G9EIJ3-F1
#
_entry.id   AF-A0A2G9EIJ3-F1
#
_cell.length_a   1.000
_cell.length_b   1.000
_cell.length_c   1.000
_cell.angle_alpha   90.00
_cell.angle_beta   90.00
_cell.angle_gamma   90.00
#
_symmetry.space_group_name_H-M   'P 1'
#
loop_
_entity.id
_entity.type
_entity.pdbx_description
1 polymer ?
#
loop_
_entity_poly.entity_id
_entity_poly.type
_entity_poly.pdbx_seq_one_letter_code
_entity_poly.pdbx_strand_id
1 'polypeptide(L)'
;MDRKYFECMTELGLEPGFTEKDLRKKWLELLKKYHPDKYQTEDESIIKFAEEKIIKINEAYEYLKENFEEFKDFKEYEEIKVDDTTMAYDYNKYTDDFSDGKFWDKIKEVAKKIGLKTTSYALILYYVLQKKEVPFKDKMLITGCLGYFILPIDLIPDFIPIAGYTDDVAGMIFAIRKCMDYVDDEIKQNVSSKLVAWFDVEKDYVDDLLKDI
;
A
#
# COMPACT_ATOMS: atom_id res chain seq x y z
N MET A 1 -14.98 -28.62 5.36
CA MET A 1 -15.64 -27.45 4.75
C MET A 1 -17.13 -27.53 5.06
N ASP A 2 -17.69 -26.47 5.63
CA ASP A 2 -19.11 -26.41 6.02
C ASP A 2 -19.98 -25.93 4.83
N ARG A 3 -21.29 -26.17 4.88
CA ARG A 3 -22.29 -25.77 3.87
C ARG A 3 -22.19 -24.27 3.52
N LYS A 4 -21.97 -23.43 4.53
CA LYS A 4 -21.80 -21.98 4.36
C LYS A 4 -20.58 -21.63 3.48
N TYR A 5 -19.52 -22.44 3.50
CA TYR A 5 -18.34 -22.24 2.66
C TYR A 5 -18.66 -22.40 1.16
N PHE A 6 -19.40 -23.46 0.81
CA PHE A 6 -19.83 -23.68 -0.58
C PHE A 6 -20.83 -22.62 -1.06
N GLU A 7 -21.71 -22.16 -0.17
CA GLU A 7 -22.65 -21.07 -0.46
C GLU A 7 -21.89 -19.75 -0.77
N CYS A 8 -20.91 -19.39 0.05
CA CYS A 8 -20.07 -18.20 -0.18
C CYS A 8 -19.23 -18.32 -1.47
N MET A 9 -18.68 -19.49 -1.76
CA MET A 9 -17.98 -19.73 -3.04
C MET A 9 -18.89 -19.55 -4.24
N THR A 10 -20.12 -20.05 -4.15
CA THR A 10 -21.11 -19.95 -5.21
C THR A 10 -21.50 -18.48 -5.44
N GLU A 11 -21.68 -17.71 -4.38
CA GLU A 11 -22.03 -16.28 -4.49
C GLU A 11 -20.90 -15.44 -5.14
N LEU A 12 -19.64 -15.82 -4.93
CA LEU A 12 -18.48 -15.20 -5.60
C LEU A 12 -18.12 -15.83 -6.95
N GLY A 13 -18.78 -16.92 -7.34
CA GLY A 13 -18.48 -17.67 -8.58
C GLY A 13 -17.07 -18.29 -8.58
N LEU A 14 -16.65 -18.82 -7.43
CA LEU A 14 -15.35 -19.46 -7.23
C LEU A 14 -15.45 -20.98 -7.38
N GLU A 15 -14.46 -21.57 -8.05
CA GLU A 15 -14.32 -23.03 -8.16
C GLU A 15 -13.56 -23.62 -6.96
N PRO A 16 -13.81 -24.87 -6.55
CA PRO A 16 -13.04 -25.54 -5.51
C PRO A 16 -11.54 -25.53 -5.81
N GLY A 17 -10.72 -25.16 -4.81
CA GLY A 17 -9.27 -25.01 -4.98
C GLY A 17 -8.82 -23.63 -5.46
N PHE A 18 -9.71 -22.63 -5.46
CA PHE A 18 -9.35 -21.23 -5.70
C PHE A 18 -8.26 -20.73 -4.74
N THR A 19 -7.39 -19.84 -5.23
CA THR A 19 -6.34 -19.19 -4.43
C THR A 19 -6.83 -17.87 -3.80
N GLU A 20 -6.09 -17.29 -2.85
CA GLU A 20 -6.36 -15.93 -2.35
C GLU A 20 -6.50 -14.91 -3.49
N LYS A 21 -5.63 -15.03 -4.50
CA LYS A 21 -5.64 -14.14 -5.67
C LYS A 21 -6.95 -14.25 -6.44
N ASP A 22 -7.50 -15.46 -6.56
CA ASP A 22 -8.77 -15.71 -7.24
C ASP A 22 -9.95 -15.16 -6.42
N LEU A 23 -9.91 -15.34 -5.10
CA LEU A 23 -10.90 -14.78 -4.16
C LEU A 23 -10.97 -13.25 -4.29
N ARG A 24 -9.82 -12.57 -4.20
CA ARG A 24 -9.73 -11.11 -4.30
C ARG A 24 -10.09 -10.60 -5.69
N LYS A 25 -9.65 -11.29 -6.74
CA LYS A 25 -9.97 -10.92 -8.13
C LYS A 25 -11.48 -11.00 -8.37
N LYS A 26 -12.14 -12.07 -7.92
CA LYS A 26 -13.60 -12.22 -8.08
C LYS A 26 -14.38 -11.20 -7.28
N TRP A 27 -13.95 -10.89 -6.05
CA TRP A 27 -14.53 -9.83 -5.24
C TRP A 27 -14.46 -8.46 -5.95
N LEU A 28 -13.29 -8.07 -6.49
CA LEU A 28 -13.12 -6.82 -7.24
C LEU A 28 -13.96 -6.78 -8.53
N GLU A 29 -14.01 -7.88 -9.28
CA GLU A 29 -14.85 -8.01 -10.48
C GLU A 29 -16.33 -7.76 -10.15
N LEU A 30 -16.81 -8.33 -9.05
CA LEU A 30 -18.20 -8.22 -8.63
C LEU A 30 -18.53 -6.84 -8.04
N LEU A 31 -17.64 -6.23 -7.25
CA LEU A 31 -17.81 -4.85 -6.79
C LEU A 31 -17.89 -3.87 -7.95
N LYS A 32 -16.99 -4.01 -8.94
CA LYS A 32 -17.03 -3.17 -10.14
C LYS A 32 -18.32 -3.39 -10.96
N LYS A 33 -18.89 -4.59 -10.92
CA LYS A 33 -20.13 -4.92 -11.62
C LYS A 33 -21.36 -4.33 -10.94
N TYR A 34 -21.43 -4.41 -9.61
CA TYR A 34 -22.61 -4.04 -8.82
C TYR A 34 -22.48 -2.70 -8.07
N HIS A 35 -21.45 -1.90 -8.35
CA HIS A 35 -21.21 -0.63 -7.66
C HIS A 35 -22.44 0.30 -7.74
N PRO A 36 -22.92 0.86 -6.60
CA PRO A 36 -24.14 1.68 -6.55
C PRO A 36 -24.12 2.86 -7.54
N ASP A 37 -22.96 3.51 -7.72
CA ASP A 37 -22.78 4.63 -8.66
C ASP A 37 -23.18 4.34 -10.10
N LYS A 38 -23.17 3.06 -10.52
CA LYS A 38 -23.59 2.68 -11.88
C LYS A 38 -25.09 2.67 -12.08
N TYR A 39 -25.85 2.64 -10.99
CA TYR A 39 -27.29 2.44 -11.00
C TYR A 39 -28.04 3.63 -10.37
N GLN A 40 -27.35 4.71 -9.98
CA GLN A 40 -27.94 5.88 -9.33
C GLN A 40 -29.05 6.58 -10.13
N THR A 41 -29.09 6.38 -11.45
CA THR A 41 -30.11 6.93 -12.35
C THR A 41 -31.14 5.90 -12.80
N GLU A 42 -31.04 4.67 -12.32
CA GLU A 42 -31.92 3.55 -12.68
C GLU A 42 -33.10 3.44 -11.71
N ASP A 43 -33.99 2.50 -11.98
CA ASP A 43 -35.14 2.22 -11.14
C ASP A 43 -34.73 1.80 -9.71
N GLU A 44 -35.51 2.21 -8.70
CA GLU A 44 -35.27 1.92 -7.28
C GLU A 44 -35.09 0.41 -7.01
N SER A 45 -35.80 -0.45 -7.76
CA SER A 45 -35.66 -1.90 -7.67
C SER A 45 -34.29 -2.42 -8.12
N ILE A 46 -33.67 -1.74 -9.09
CA ILE A 46 -32.34 -2.09 -9.63
C ILE A 46 -31.25 -1.62 -8.68
N ILE A 47 -31.40 -0.44 -8.09
CA ILE A 47 -30.49 0.09 -7.06
C ILE A 47 -30.48 -0.85 -5.86
N LYS A 48 -31.65 -1.19 -5.33
CA LYS A 48 -31.78 -2.09 -4.18
C LYS A 48 -31.20 -3.48 -4.48
N PHE A 49 -31.42 -4.01 -5.68
CA PHE A 49 -30.83 -5.28 -6.11
C PHE A 49 -29.29 -5.22 -6.15
N ALA A 50 -28.71 -4.11 -6.62
CA ALA A 50 -27.26 -3.92 -6.64
C ALA A 50 -26.70 -3.82 -5.22
N GLU A 51 -27.36 -3.08 -4.32
CA GLU A 51 -26.98 -2.98 -2.90
C GLU A 51 -27.03 -4.33 -2.18
N GLU A 52 -28.12 -5.09 -2.35
CA GLU A 52 -28.25 -6.44 -1.79
C GLU A 52 -27.17 -7.38 -2.31
N LYS A 53 -26.75 -7.21 -3.56
CA LYS A 53 -25.64 -7.98 -4.15
C LYS A 53 -24.31 -7.62 -3.51
N ILE A 54 -24.01 -6.34 -3.33
CA ILE A 54 -22.78 -5.87 -2.69
C ILE A 54 -22.65 -6.42 -1.26
N ILE A 55 -23.74 -6.40 -0.49
CA ILE A 55 -23.78 -6.95 0.87
C ILE A 55 -23.40 -8.43 0.86
N LYS A 56 -24.05 -9.24 0.01
CA LYS A 56 -23.78 -10.68 -0.09
C LYS A 56 -22.36 -11.01 -0.56
N ILE A 57 -21.83 -10.20 -1.48
CA ILE A 57 -20.44 -10.32 -1.97
C ILE A 57 -19.45 -10.08 -0.83
N ASN A 58 -19.66 -9.05 -0.01
CA ASN A 58 -18.78 -8.73 1.12
C ASN A 58 -18.87 -9.79 2.22
N GLU A 59 -20.07 -10.24 2.57
CA GLU A 59 -20.27 -11.31 3.56
C GLU A 59 -19.58 -12.61 3.13
N ALA A 60 -19.71 -12.98 1.85
CA ALA A 60 -19.07 -14.17 1.30
C ALA A 60 -17.54 -14.05 1.27
N TYR A 61 -17.01 -12.87 0.93
CA TYR A 61 -15.57 -12.61 0.92
C TYR A 61 -14.97 -12.70 2.33
N GLU A 62 -15.55 -12.01 3.32
CA GLU A 62 -15.04 -12.05 4.70
C GLU A 62 -15.13 -13.45 5.29
N TYR A 63 -16.24 -14.17 5.07
CA TYR A 63 -16.36 -15.56 5.54
C TYR A 63 -15.28 -16.46 4.92
N LEU A 64 -15.04 -16.37 3.60
CA LEU A 64 -14.02 -17.19 2.95
C LEU A 64 -12.62 -16.80 3.39
N LYS A 65 -12.33 -15.50 3.52
CA LYS A 65 -11.05 -14.97 4.01
C LYS A 65 -10.73 -15.44 5.43
N GLU A 66 -11.70 -15.44 6.34
CA GLU A 66 -11.53 -15.93 7.72
C GLU A 66 -11.35 -17.45 7.82
N ASN A 67 -11.89 -18.21 6.86
CA ASN A 67 -11.92 -19.68 6.88
C ASN A 67 -10.93 -20.34 5.91
N PHE A 68 -10.10 -19.57 5.21
CA PHE A 68 -9.09 -20.07 4.28
C PHE A 68 -7.78 -20.35 5.05
N GLU A 69 -7.33 -21.61 5.06
CA GLU A 69 -6.27 -22.09 5.97
C GLU A 69 -4.90 -21.41 5.77
N GLU A 70 -4.64 -20.90 4.56
CA GLU A 70 -3.41 -20.16 4.22
C GLU A 70 -3.28 -18.81 4.95
N PHE A 71 -4.35 -18.30 5.60
CA PHE A 71 -4.32 -17.07 6.40
C PHE A 71 -4.03 -17.29 7.89
N LYS A 72 -3.96 -18.54 8.36
CA LYS A 72 -3.78 -18.84 9.79
C LYS A 72 -2.39 -18.48 10.32
N ASP A 73 -1.35 -18.54 9.49
CA ASP A 73 0.01 -18.14 9.85
C ASP A 73 0.21 -16.61 9.88
N PHE A 74 -0.78 -15.83 9.41
CA PHE A 74 -0.71 -14.35 9.40
C PHE A 74 -1.27 -13.71 10.68
N LYS A 75 -1.90 -14.50 11.55
CA LYS A 75 -2.75 -13.98 12.64
C LYS A 75 -2.00 -13.50 13.89
N GLU A 76 -0.71 -13.81 14.01
CA GLU A 76 0.06 -13.52 15.23
C GLU A 76 0.59 -12.07 15.30
N TYR A 77 0.60 -11.33 14.18
CA TYR A 77 1.19 -9.98 14.11
C TYR A 77 0.17 -8.81 14.15
N GLU A 78 -1.13 -9.06 13.99
CA GLU A 78 -2.15 -8.00 13.85
C GLU A 78 -2.87 -7.61 15.16
N GLU A 79 -2.50 -8.18 16.32
CA GLU A 79 -3.16 -7.89 17.60
C GLU A 79 -2.70 -6.56 18.26
N ILE A 80 -2.27 -5.57 17.47
CA ILE A 80 -2.16 -4.17 17.92
C ILE A 80 -3.43 -3.47 17.46
N LYS A 81 -4.33 -3.19 18.43
CA LYS A 81 -5.65 -2.58 18.23
C LYS A 81 -5.61 -1.37 17.29
N VAL A 82 -6.09 -1.53 16.07
CA VAL A 82 -6.39 -0.44 15.14
C VAL A 82 -7.90 -0.24 15.13
N ASP A 83 -8.30 0.98 15.48
CA ASP A 83 -9.67 1.47 15.60
C ASP A 83 -10.43 1.43 14.26
N ASP A 84 -11.74 1.18 14.35
CA ASP A 84 -12.66 0.60 13.35
C ASP A 84 -13.09 1.59 12.24
N THR A 85 -12.22 2.54 11.87
CA THR A 85 -12.57 3.66 10.96
C THR A 85 -11.65 3.80 9.74
N THR A 86 -10.76 2.85 9.46
CA THR A 86 -9.88 2.95 8.28
C THR A 86 -10.42 2.13 7.11
N MET A 87 -10.84 2.85 6.07
CA MET A 87 -11.22 2.29 4.78
C MET A 87 -10.15 1.29 4.29
N ALA A 88 -10.59 0.12 3.83
CA ALA A 88 -9.75 -0.88 3.21
C ALA A 88 -9.03 -0.28 1.98
N TYR A 89 -7.81 0.17 2.16
CA TYR A 89 -6.96 0.65 1.07
C TYR A 89 -6.68 -0.51 0.11
N ASP A 90 -7.05 -0.34 -1.16
CA ASP A 90 -6.79 -1.31 -2.22
C ASP A 90 -5.30 -1.26 -2.62
N TYR A 91 -4.47 -2.01 -1.90
CA TYR A 91 -3.01 -2.08 -2.11
C TYR A 91 -2.58 -2.66 -3.48
N ASN A 92 -3.50 -3.18 -4.30
CA ASN A 92 -3.16 -3.71 -5.64
C ASN A 92 -3.04 -2.63 -6.71
N LYS A 93 -3.43 -1.39 -6.43
CA LYS A 93 -3.36 -0.30 -7.42
C LYS A 93 -1.92 0.22 -7.64
N TYR A 94 -0.96 -0.14 -6.78
CA TYR A 94 0.35 0.52 -6.72
C TYR A 94 1.55 -0.36 -7.11
N THR A 95 1.32 -1.57 -7.62
CA THR A 95 2.38 -2.58 -7.80
C THR A 95 3.07 -2.57 -9.16
N ASP A 96 2.61 -1.77 -10.13
CA ASP A 96 3.08 -1.90 -11.53
C ASP A 96 4.13 -0.86 -11.98
N ASP A 97 4.40 0.21 -11.22
CA ASP A 97 5.22 1.33 -11.71
C ASP A 97 6.63 1.47 -11.10
N PHE A 98 6.92 0.79 -9.99
CA PHE A 98 8.20 0.91 -9.30
C PHE A 98 9.28 0.04 -9.97
N SER A 99 10.36 0.67 -10.44
CA SER A 99 11.58 -0.03 -10.89
C SER A 99 12.80 0.72 -10.36
N ASP A 100 13.87 -0.02 -10.05
CA ASP A 100 15.10 0.54 -9.47
C ASP A 100 15.63 1.74 -10.28
N GLY A 101 15.69 1.61 -11.60
CA GLY A 101 16.17 2.68 -12.49
C GLY A 101 15.31 3.95 -12.41
N LYS A 102 13.98 3.80 -12.55
CA LYS A 102 13.04 4.94 -12.49
C LYS A 102 13.08 5.64 -11.14
N PHE A 103 13.20 4.88 -10.04
CA PHE A 103 13.37 5.45 -8.70
C PHE A 103 14.58 6.38 -8.66
N TRP A 104 15.75 5.88 -9.04
CA TRP A 104 17.01 6.62 -8.95
C TRP A 104 17.03 7.84 -9.86
N ASP A 105 16.47 7.74 -11.07
CA ASP A 105 16.40 8.86 -12.01
C ASP A 105 15.53 9.99 -11.44
N LYS A 106 14.36 9.65 -10.90
CA LYS A 106 13.42 10.63 -10.36
C LYS A 106 13.85 11.22 -9.03
N ILE A 107 14.28 10.39 -8.07
CA ILE A 107 14.69 10.90 -6.76
C ILE A 107 15.87 11.86 -6.88
N LYS A 108 16.82 11.63 -7.79
CA LYS A 108 17.92 12.57 -8.04
C LYS A 108 17.43 13.90 -8.61
N GLU A 109 16.44 13.85 -9.51
CA GLU A 109 15.82 15.03 -10.11
C GLU A 109 15.10 15.89 -9.07
N VAL A 110 14.40 15.26 -8.12
CA VAL A 110 13.54 15.96 -7.15
C VAL A 110 14.18 16.17 -5.79
N ALA A 111 15.26 15.47 -5.42
CA ALA A 111 15.89 15.50 -4.08
C ALA A 111 16.08 16.92 -3.53
N LYS A 112 16.70 17.80 -4.33
CA LYS A 112 16.94 19.19 -3.94
C LYS A 112 15.64 20.00 -3.72
N LYS A 113 14.56 19.65 -4.41
CA LYS A 113 13.24 20.31 -4.29
C LYS A 113 12.48 19.83 -3.06
N ILE A 114 12.48 18.52 -2.79
CA ILE A 114 11.75 17.90 -1.67
C ILE A 114 12.47 18.05 -0.32
N GLY A 115 13.77 18.39 -0.36
CA GLY A 115 14.59 18.63 0.81
C GLY A 115 15.27 17.37 1.37
N LEU A 116 16.26 17.61 2.23
CA LEU A 116 17.17 16.58 2.72
C LEU A 116 16.47 15.50 3.56
N LYS A 117 15.55 15.91 4.45
CA LYS A 117 14.77 15.03 5.32
C LYS A 117 13.78 14.15 4.56
N THR A 118 13.06 14.70 3.60
CA THR A 118 12.15 13.90 2.76
C THR A 118 12.93 12.92 1.88
N THR A 119 14.09 13.36 1.36
CA THR A 119 14.98 12.49 0.58
C THR A 119 15.53 11.34 1.44
N SER A 120 15.85 11.57 2.72
CA SER A 120 16.30 10.51 3.61
C SER A 120 15.22 9.44 3.79
N TYR A 121 13.96 9.83 3.96
CA TYR A 121 12.84 8.89 4.08
C TYR A 121 12.69 8.00 2.85
N ALA A 122 12.69 8.58 1.65
CA ALA A 122 12.59 7.82 0.40
C ALA A 122 13.76 6.84 0.23
N LEU A 123 14.99 7.26 0.59
CA LEU A 123 16.17 6.41 0.50
C LEU A 123 16.16 5.26 1.53
N ILE A 124 15.73 5.53 2.78
CA ILE A 124 15.59 4.49 3.82
C ILE A 124 14.62 3.41 3.33
N LEU A 125 13.43 3.82 2.90
CA LEU A 125 12.41 2.92 2.36
C LEU A 125 12.93 2.12 1.16
N TYR A 126 13.66 2.77 0.24
CA TYR A 126 14.29 2.11 -0.89
C TYR A 126 15.23 0.99 -0.45
N TYR A 127 16.15 1.25 0.48
CA TYR A 127 17.11 0.22 0.92
C TYR A 127 16.44 -0.88 1.75
N VAL A 128 15.45 -0.55 2.58
CA VAL A 128 14.66 -1.55 3.30
C VAL A 128 13.95 -2.49 2.31
N LEU A 129 13.38 -1.96 1.22
CA LEU A 129 12.70 -2.78 0.20
C LEU A 129 13.61 -3.89 -0.39
N GLN A 130 14.92 -3.64 -0.47
CA GLN A 130 15.91 -4.58 -1.02
C GLN A 130 16.24 -5.75 -0.08
N LYS A 131 15.93 -5.62 1.22
CA LYS A 131 16.21 -6.66 2.21
C LYS A 131 15.32 -7.88 2.00
N LYS A 132 15.91 -9.08 2.03
CA LYS A 132 15.17 -10.34 1.83
C LYS A 132 14.25 -10.68 3.01
N GLU A 133 14.69 -10.31 4.21
CA GLU A 133 13.99 -10.50 5.49
C GLU A 133 12.71 -9.68 5.64
N VAL A 134 12.51 -8.63 4.84
CA VAL A 134 11.32 -7.78 4.93
C VAL A 134 10.09 -8.54 4.39
N PRO A 135 9.01 -8.67 5.20
CA PRO A 135 7.78 -9.35 4.80
C PRO A 135 7.17 -8.73 3.55
N PHE A 136 6.53 -9.58 2.74
CA PHE A 136 5.93 -9.15 1.48
C PHE A 136 4.91 -8.02 1.65
N LYS A 137 4.09 -8.04 2.70
CA LYS A 137 3.11 -6.97 2.98
C LYS A 137 3.79 -5.62 3.23
N ASP A 138 4.92 -5.61 3.91
CA ASP A 138 5.66 -4.38 4.18
C ASP A 138 6.39 -3.90 2.92
N LYS A 139 6.92 -4.82 2.10
CA LYS A 139 7.44 -4.47 0.77
C LYS A 139 6.38 -3.82 -0.11
N MET A 140 5.14 -4.31 -0.04
CA MET A 140 4.03 -3.72 -0.79
C MET A 140 3.65 -2.33 -0.30
N LEU A 141 3.59 -2.13 1.02
CA LEU A 141 3.39 -0.80 1.61
C LEU A 141 4.48 0.17 1.15
N ILE A 142 5.75 -0.24 1.27
CA ILE A 142 6.91 0.54 0.87
C ILE A 142 6.86 0.89 -0.63
N THR A 143 6.57 -0.10 -1.47
CA THR A 143 6.45 0.08 -2.92
C THR A 143 5.32 1.06 -3.25
N GLY A 144 4.20 0.99 -2.55
CA GLY A 144 3.09 1.93 -2.72
C GLY A 144 3.46 3.36 -2.36
N CYS A 145 4.11 3.56 -1.20
CA CYS A 145 4.60 4.87 -0.77
C CYS A 145 5.63 5.45 -1.75
N LEU A 146 6.63 4.65 -2.15
CA LEU A 146 7.68 5.09 -3.07
C LEU A 146 7.16 5.31 -4.49
N GLY A 147 6.28 4.41 -4.95
CA GLY A 147 5.63 4.52 -6.25
C GLY A 147 4.88 5.83 -6.35
N TYR A 148 3.95 6.09 -5.43
CA TYR A 148 3.19 7.33 -5.38
C TYR A 148 4.10 8.57 -5.30
N PHE A 149 5.12 8.53 -4.43
CA PHE A 149 6.07 9.62 -4.24
C PHE A 149 6.85 9.99 -5.52
N ILE A 150 7.08 9.02 -6.40
CA ILE A 150 7.95 9.16 -7.58
C ILE A 150 7.16 9.26 -8.88
N LEU A 151 5.83 9.10 -8.82
CA LEU A 151 4.98 9.33 -9.98
C LEU A 151 5.27 10.71 -10.57
N PRO A 152 5.29 10.83 -11.92
CA PRO A 152 5.42 12.12 -12.56
C PRO A 152 4.32 13.04 -12.01
N ILE A 153 4.71 14.21 -11.51
CA ILE A 153 3.78 15.23 -11.02
C ILE A 153 2.71 15.54 -12.08
N ASP A 154 3.05 15.39 -13.37
CA ASP A 154 2.13 15.51 -14.53
C ASP A 154 0.94 14.53 -14.53
N LEU A 155 0.90 13.50 -13.66
CA LEU A 155 -0.26 12.60 -13.51
C LEU A 155 -1.34 13.17 -12.57
N ILE A 156 -1.00 14.20 -11.80
CA ILE A 156 -1.94 14.96 -10.95
C ILE A 156 -2.26 16.24 -11.74
N PRO A 157 -3.46 16.36 -12.34
CA PRO A 157 -3.84 17.60 -13.03
C PRO A 157 -3.77 18.77 -12.04
N ASP A 158 -3.44 19.98 -12.51
CA ASP A 158 -3.16 21.24 -11.76
C ASP A 158 -4.28 21.76 -10.80
N PHE A 159 -4.95 20.90 -10.04
CA PHE A 159 -6.12 21.21 -9.20
C PHE A 159 -5.86 21.22 -7.69
N ILE A 160 -4.62 21.05 -7.23
CA ILE A 160 -4.32 21.15 -5.78
C ILE A 160 -3.41 22.35 -5.51
N PRO A 161 -3.96 23.57 -5.46
CA PRO A 161 -3.23 24.71 -4.98
C PRO A 161 -2.97 24.51 -3.47
N ILE A 162 -1.74 24.13 -3.12
CA ILE A 162 -1.17 24.27 -1.77
C ILE A 162 -1.71 23.27 -0.72
N ALA A 163 -1.84 21.97 -1.05
CA ALA A 163 -2.22 20.95 -0.04
C ALA A 163 -1.67 19.51 -0.28
N GLY A 164 -0.67 19.30 -1.14
CA GLY A 164 -0.40 17.97 -1.70
C GLY A 164 0.79 17.15 -1.19
N TYR A 165 1.67 17.66 -0.32
CA TYR A 165 2.92 16.94 0.04
C TYR A 165 2.93 16.30 1.44
N THR A 166 1.99 16.70 2.30
CA THR A 166 1.98 16.29 3.70
C THR A 166 1.51 14.83 3.88
N ASP A 167 0.54 14.40 3.07
CA ASP A 167 -0.05 13.05 3.17
C ASP A 167 0.94 11.96 2.69
N ASP A 168 1.76 12.25 1.68
CA ASP A 168 2.76 11.31 1.15
C ASP A 168 3.93 11.10 2.10
N VAL A 169 4.39 12.20 2.72
CA VAL A 169 5.45 12.15 3.73
C VAL A 169 4.95 11.45 4.99
N ALA A 170 3.69 11.67 5.39
CA ALA A 170 3.07 10.94 6.49
C ALA A 170 3.01 9.43 6.21
N GLY A 171 2.64 9.04 4.98
CA GLY A 171 2.68 7.65 4.53
C GLY A 171 4.08 7.04 4.58
N MET A 172 5.11 7.76 4.10
CA MET A 172 6.50 7.30 4.20
C MET A 172 6.97 7.15 5.65
N ILE A 173 6.66 8.11 6.52
CA ILE A 173 7.01 8.05 7.95
C ILE A 173 6.31 6.84 8.61
N PHE A 174 5.04 6.60 8.30
CA PHE A 174 4.31 5.44 8.78
C PHE A 174 4.98 4.13 8.33
N ALA A 175 5.33 4.03 7.04
CA ALA A 175 6.03 2.86 6.51
C ALA A 175 7.39 2.64 7.21
N ILE A 176 8.19 3.69 7.40
CA ILE A 176 9.47 3.64 8.12
C ILE A 176 9.28 3.11 9.54
N ARG A 177 8.28 3.62 10.27
CA ARG A 177 7.99 3.14 11.63
C ARG A 177 7.61 1.67 11.66
N LYS A 178 6.84 1.22 10.67
CA LYS A 178 6.42 -0.18 10.56
C LYS A 178 7.59 -1.12 10.25
N CYS A 179 8.57 -0.65 9.48
CA CYS A 179 9.73 -1.43 9.08
C CYS A 179 11.02 -1.05 9.82
N MET A 180 10.92 -0.41 10.98
CA MET A 180 12.07 0.14 11.70
C MET A 180 13.08 -0.94 12.11
N ASP A 181 12.59 -2.13 12.45
CA ASP A 181 13.42 -3.28 12.83
C ASP A 181 14.37 -3.73 11.71
N TYR A 182 14.11 -3.33 10.46
CA TYR A 182 14.95 -3.62 9.31
C TYR A 182 15.93 -2.49 8.98
N VAL A 183 15.83 -1.31 9.64
CA VAL A 183 16.70 -0.15 9.42
C VAL A 183 17.95 -0.30 10.28
N ASP A 184 18.99 -0.91 9.71
CA ASP A 184 20.28 -1.10 10.36
C ASP A 184 21.29 0.01 10.02
N ASP A 185 22.47 -0.08 10.65
CA ASP A 185 23.57 0.86 10.44
C ASP A 185 24.06 0.89 8.98
N GLU A 186 23.96 -0.24 8.27
CA GLU A 186 24.34 -0.31 6.85
C GLU A 186 23.39 0.56 6.00
N ILE A 187 22.07 0.47 6.22
CA ILE A 187 21.10 1.34 5.58
C ILE A 187 21.37 2.80 5.92
N LYS A 188 21.56 3.14 7.20
CA LYS A 188 21.84 4.52 7.63
C LYS A 188 23.12 5.05 6.97
N GLN A 189 24.17 4.24 6.85
CA GLN A 189 25.42 4.61 6.19
C GLN A 189 25.25 4.81 4.68
N ASN A 190 24.49 3.93 4.02
CA ASN A 190 24.18 4.03 2.59
C ASN A 190 23.36 5.28 2.28
N VAL A 191 22.39 5.62 3.14
CA VAL A 191 21.60 6.86 3.04
C VAL A 191 22.48 8.08 3.29
N SER A 192 23.26 8.09 4.37
CA SER A 192 24.15 9.20 4.74
C SER A 192 25.11 9.54 3.59
N SER A 193 25.74 8.53 2.99
CA SER A 193 26.65 8.69 1.85
C SER A 193 25.98 9.33 0.63
N LYS A 194 24.72 8.99 0.34
CA LYS A 194 23.96 9.61 -0.76
C LYS A 194 23.57 11.05 -0.45
N LEU A 195 23.11 11.32 0.77
CA LEU A 195 22.69 12.66 1.17
C LEU A 195 23.87 13.63 1.19
N VAL A 196 25.02 13.24 1.74
CA VAL A 196 26.25 14.06 1.69
C VAL A 196 26.62 14.38 0.24
N ALA A 197 26.67 13.35 -0.62
CA ALA A 197 27.05 13.52 -2.02
C ALA A 197 26.07 14.39 -2.83
N TRP A 198 24.76 14.28 -2.55
CA TRP A 198 23.75 15.01 -3.30
C TRP A 198 23.54 16.41 -2.76
N PHE A 199 23.52 16.57 -1.44
CA PHE A 199 23.20 17.84 -0.80
C PHE A 199 24.39 18.75 -0.57
N ASP A 200 25.61 18.21 -0.64
CA ASP A 200 26.86 18.92 -0.31
C ASP A 200 26.80 19.47 1.14
N VAL A 201 26.48 18.58 2.08
CA VAL A 201 26.36 18.88 3.50
C VAL A 201 27.34 18.05 4.31
N GLU A 202 27.67 18.54 5.51
CA GLU A 202 28.55 17.81 6.42
C GLU A 202 27.94 16.48 6.87
N LYS A 203 28.78 15.45 6.96
CA LYS A 203 28.36 14.11 7.36
C LYS A 203 27.75 14.09 8.76
N ASP A 204 28.32 14.85 9.70
CA ASP A 204 27.83 14.91 11.08
C ASP A 204 26.40 15.46 11.16
N TYR A 205 26.05 16.43 10.30
CA TYR A 205 24.68 16.94 10.20
C TYR A 205 23.70 15.87 9.69
N VAL A 206 24.11 15.08 8.70
CA VAL A 206 23.30 13.99 8.16
C VAL A 206 23.15 12.86 9.17
N ASP A 207 24.23 12.48 9.83
CA ASP A 207 24.22 11.42 10.83
C ASP A 207 23.34 11.81 12.01
N ASP A 208 23.33 13.08 12.43
CA ASP A 208 22.41 13.58 13.46
C ASP A 208 20.95 13.50 13.02
N LEU A 209 20.65 13.92 11.79
CA LEU A 209 19.30 13.78 11.22
C LEU A 209 18.81 12.33 11.20
N LEU A 210 19.70 11.37 10.92
CA LEU A 210 19.36 9.94 10.83
C LEU A 210 19.26 9.25 12.21
N LYS A 211 19.70 9.89 13.30
CA LYS A 211 19.48 9.38 14.67
C LYS A 211 18.04 9.56 15.11
N ASP A 212 17.39 10.63 14.66
CA ASP A 212 16.00 10.97 14.99
C ASP A 212 14.96 10.19 14.17
N ILE A 213 15.44 9.34 13.25
CA ILE A 213 14.63 8.39 12.46
C ILE A 213 14.76 7.02 13.08
#